data_AF-A0AA37WMQ1-F1
#
_entry.id   AF-A0AA37WMQ1-F1
#
_cell.length_a   1.000
_cell.length_b   1.000
_cell.length_c   1.000
_cell.angle_alpha   90.00
_cell.angle_beta   90.00
_cell.angle_gamma   90.00
#
_symmetry.space_group_name_H-M   'P 1'
#
loop_
_entity.id
_entity.type
_entity.pdbx_description
1 polymer ?
#
loop_
_entity_poly.entity_id
_entity_poly.type
_entity_poly.pdbx_seq_one_letter_code
_entity_poly.pdbx_strand_id
1 'polypeptide(L)'
;MAFQPLVKLHQLYDGYVGAFKIDHLEVLLIQDWDGKRYAFHNRCPHQGAPLTFGKLSEGCIHCPLHGWAFHLSSGRPTLGQPGQLDGIPLVYEGNTIGINL
;
A
#
# COMPACT_ATOMS: atom_id res chain seq x y z
N MET A 1 -20.93 4.41 -4.67
CA MET A 1 -19.63 3.76 -4.53
C MET A 1 -19.78 2.31 -4.93
N ALA A 2 -18.98 1.84 -5.89
CA ALA A 2 -18.97 0.46 -6.34
C ALA A 2 -17.75 -0.26 -5.74
N PHE A 3 -17.97 -1.48 -5.22
CA PHE A 3 -16.88 -2.32 -4.74
C PHE A 3 -16.00 -2.78 -5.90
N GLN A 4 -14.70 -2.56 -5.78
CA GLN A 4 -13.70 -3.02 -6.73
C GLN A 4 -12.84 -4.10 -6.07
N PRO A 5 -12.96 -5.37 -6.47
CA PRO A 5 -12.21 -6.46 -5.87
C PRO A 5 -10.72 -6.36 -6.27
N LEU A 6 -9.83 -6.57 -5.31
CA LEU A 6 -8.39 -6.63 -5.55
C LEU A 6 -7.88 -8.07 -5.53
N VAL A 7 -8.02 -8.76 -4.39
CA VAL A 7 -7.41 -10.09 -4.18
C VAL A 7 -8.14 -10.89 -3.12
N LYS A 8 -8.08 -12.22 -3.18
CA LYS A 8 -8.65 -13.07 -2.12
C LYS A 8 -7.70 -13.18 -0.94
N LEU A 9 -8.24 -13.24 0.27
CA LEU A 9 -7.47 -13.30 1.52
C LEU A 9 -6.47 -14.45 1.55
N HIS A 10 -6.80 -15.61 0.99
CA HIS A 10 -5.92 -16.79 0.97
C HIS A 10 -4.72 -16.65 0.03
N GLN A 11 -4.66 -15.59 -0.79
CA GLN A 11 -3.53 -15.29 -1.66
C GLN A 11 -2.55 -14.32 -1.00
N LEU A 12 -2.93 -13.72 0.13
CA LEU A 12 -2.05 -12.88 0.93
C LEU A 12 -1.15 -13.76 1.80
N TYR A 13 0.06 -13.28 2.01
CA TYR A 13 1.06 -13.88 2.88
C TYR A 13 1.80 -12.78 3.64
N ASP A 14 2.57 -13.16 4.66
CA ASP A 14 3.30 -12.20 5.50
C ASP A 14 4.36 -11.47 4.69
N GLY A 15 4.30 -10.14 4.69
CA GLY A 15 5.13 -9.30 3.84
C GLY A 15 4.65 -9.20 2.38
N TYR A 16 3.38 -9.54 2.10
CA TYR A 16 2.79 -9.35 0.78
C TYR A 16 2.85 -7.88 0.36
N VAL A 17 3.27 -7.64 -0.89
CA VAL A 17 3.21 -6.35 -1.57
C VAL A 17 2.64 -6.59 -2.96
N GLY A 18 1.53 -5.94 -3.28
CA GLY A 18 0.90 -6.04 -4.59
C GLY A 18 0.42 -4.68 -5.09
N ALA A 19 0.46 -4.48 -6.40
CA ALA A 19 -0.12 -3.31 -7.06
C ALA A 19 -1.31 -3.71 -7.93
N PHE A 20 -2.34 -2.88 -7.92
CA PHE A 20 -3.55 -3.07 -8.71
C PHE A 20 -3.88 -1.78 -9.45
N LYS A 21 -4.23 -1.90 -10.73
CA LYS A 21 -4.67 -0.77 -11.54
C LYS A 21 -6.19 -0.87 -11.73
N ILE A 22 -6.91 0.14 -11.26
CA ILE A 22 -8.35 0.29 -11.46
C ILE A 22 -8.56 1.61 -12.18
N ASP A 23 -8.91 1.56 -13.46
CA ASP A 23 -8.95 2.70 -14.36
C ASP A 23 -7.64 3.53 -14.32
N HIS A 24 -7.68 4.71 -13.72
CA HIS A 24 -6.58 5.66 -13.58
C HIS A 24 -5.94 5.64 -12.17
N LEU A 25 -6.46 4.81 -11.26
CA LEU A 25 -5.95 4.64 -9.91
C LEU A 25 -4.99 3.45 -9.85
N GLU A 26 -3.79 3.69 -9.32
CA GLU A 26 -2.84 2.63 -8.97
C GLU A 26 -2.82 2.45 -7.46
N VAL A 27 -3.29 1.29 -6.99
CA VAL A 27 -3.42 0.93 -5.58
C VAL A 27 -2.25 0.02 -5.20
N LEU A 28 -1.54 0.38 -4.15
CA LEU A 28 -0.60 -0.48 -3.44
C LEU A 28 -1.32 -1.16 -2.29
N LEU A 29 -1.30 -2.48 -2.25
CA LEU A 29 -1.77 -3.29 -1.12
C LEU A 29 -0.57 -3.93 -0.43
N ILE A 30 -0.52 -3.79 0.89
CA ILE A 30 0.52 -4.37 1.73
C ILE A 30 -0.13 -5.21 2.83
N GLN A 31 0.39 -6.41 3.08
CA GLN A 31 0.19 -7.13 4.35
C GLN A 31 1.53 -7.19 5.08
N ASP A 32 1.59 -6.68 6.30
CA ASP A 32 2.80 -6.79 7.13
C ASP A 32 2.96 -8.21 7.72
N TRP A 33 4.02 -8.41 8.50
CA TRP A 33 4.30 -9.70 9.15
C TRP A 33 3.37 -10.01 10.33
N ASP A 34 2.56 -9.06 10.78
CA ASP A 34 1.52 -9.28 11.79
C ASP A 34 0.15 -9.58 11.14
N GLY A 35 0.09 -9.67 9.81
CA GLY A 35 -1.15 -9.85 9.06
C GLY A 35 -2.00 -8.58 8.94
N LYS A 36 -1.50 -7.42 9.35
CA LYS A 36 -2.21 -6.13 9.18
C LYS A 36 -2.09 -5.66 7.75
N ARG A 37 -3.17 -5.09 7.24
CA ARG A 37 -3.31 -4.74 5.81
C ARG A 37 -3.49 -3.25 5.65
N TYR A 38 -2.82 -2.73 4.63
CA TYR A 38 -2.77 -1.31 4.33
C TYR A 38 -2.94 -1.12 2.83
N ALA A 39 -3.64 -0.08 2.42
CA ALA A 39 -3.64 0.35 1.04
C ALA A 39 -3.30 1.83 0.89
N PHE A 40 -2.57 2.13 -0.16
CA PHE A 40 -2.13 3.47 -0.52
C PHE A 40 -2.20 3.65 -2.03
N HIS A 41 -2.09 4.89 -2.49
CA HIS A 41 -1.67 5.12 -3.87
C HIS A 41 -0.27 4.51 -4.09
N ASN A 42 -0.06 3.77 -5.18
CA ASN A 42 1.22 3.15 -5.54
C ASN A 42 2.24 4.17 -6.08
N ARG A 43 2.46 5.26 -5.34
CA ARG A 43 3.23 6.40 -5.79
C ARG A 43 3.98 7.03 -4.62
N CYS A 44 5.30 7.06 -4.70
CA CYS A 44 6.12 7.77 -3.75
C CYS A 44 5.81 9.28 -3.83
N PRO A 45 5.49 9.95 -2.70
CA PRO A 45 5.09 11.36 -2.71
C PRO A 45 6.22 12.32 -3.14
N HIS A 46 7.47 11.84 -3.21
CA HIS A 46 8.62 12.63 -3.67
C HIS A 46 8.63 12.83 -5.19
N GLN A 47 8.89 11.77 -5.96
CA GLN A 47 9.06 11.81 -7.42
C GLN A 47 8.21 10.78 -8.16
N GLY A 48 7.23 10.20 -7.48
CA GLY A 48 6.24 9.34 -8.12
C GLY A 48 6.68 7.91 -8.37
N ALA A 49 7.81 7.47 -7.81
CA ALA A 49 8.27 6.09 -7.95
C ALA A 49 7.22 5.08 -7.46
N PRO A 50 6.94 4.00 -8.21
CA PRO A 50 6.02 2.97 -7.77
C PRO A 50 6.56 2.24 -6.53
N LEU A 51 5.81 2.32 -5.43
CA LEU A 51 6.19 1.76 -4.12
C LEU A 51 6.05 0.25 -4.05
N THR A 52 5.37 -0.38 -5.02
CA THR A 52 5.30 -1.84 -5.15
C THR A 52 6.65 -2.51 -5.37
N PHE A 53 7.67 -1.76 -5.82
CA PHE A 53 9.05 -2.24 -5.92
C PHE A 53 9.88 -1.88 -4.68
N GLY A 54 9.26 -1.25 -3.68
CA GLY A 54 9.89 -0.88 -2.43
C GLY A 54 10.12 -2.07 -1.51
N LYS A 55 10.89 -1.84 -0.45
CA LYS A 55 11.21 -2.85 0.56
C LYS A 55 10.39 -2.61 1.82
N LEU A 56 9.75 -3.66 2.34
CA LEU A 56 9.13 -3.61 3.66
C LEU A 56 10.18 -3.88 4.74
N SER A 57 10.21 -3.05 5.78
CA SER A 57 11.05 -3.25 6.96
C SER A 57 10.55 -2.36 8.10
N GLU A 58 10.62 -2.85 9.35
CA GLU A 58 10.35 -2.04 10.55
C GLU A 58 9.01 -1.27 10.51
N GLY A 59 7.95 -1.92 10.02
CA GLY A 59 6.62 -1.30 9.90
C GLY A 59 6.54 -0.17 8.86
N CYS A 60 7.51 -0.11 7.93
CA CYS A 60 7.60 0.90 6.88
C CYS A 60 7.71 0.26 5.50
N ILE A 61 7.30 1.01 4.47
CA ILE A 61 7.68 0.78 3.08
C ILE A 61 8.77 1.77 2.68
N HIS A 62 9.88 1.26 2.15
CA HIS A 62 11.01 2.04 1.66
C HIS A 62 10.90 2.23 0.16
N CYS A 63 10.89 3.48 -0.29
CA CYS A 63 10.89 3.84 -1.70
C CYS A 63 12.11 3.24 -2.42
N PRO A 64 11.92 2.58 -3.57
CA PRO A 64 12.99 1.90 -4.29
C PRO A 64 14.06 2.84 -4.86
N LEU A 65 13.76 4.13 -5.05
CA LEU A 65 14.70 5.08 -5.65
C LEU A 65 15.65 5.69 -4.62
N HIS A 66 15.11 6.23 -3.52
CA HIS A 66 15.88 7.05 -2.58
C HIS A 66 15.93 6.47 -1.16
N GLY A 67 15.30 5.31 -0.93
CA GLY A 67 15.26 4.64 0.37
C GLY A 67 14.38 5.31 1.42
N TRP A 68 13.67 6.39 1.06
CA TRP A 68 12.76 7.11 1.96
C TRP A 68 11.68 6.18 2.49
N ALA A 69 11.47 6.20 3.79
CA ALA A 69 10.65 5.22 4.49
C ALA A 69 9.37 5.88 5.01
N PHE A 70 8.25 5.19 4.83
CA PHE A 70 6.94 5.66 5.24
C PHE A 70 6.28 4.62 6.14
N HIS A 71 5.81 5.03 7.31
CA HIS A 71 5.11 4.17 8.26
C HIS A 71 3.81 3.65 7.65
N LEU A 72 3.61 2.33 7.64
CA LEU A 72 2.38 1.71 7.12
C LEU A 72 1.14 2.12 7.92
N SER A 73 1.28 2.36 9.23
CA SER A 73 0.15 2.71 10.09
C SER A 73 -0.40 4.12 9.86
N SER A 74 0.39 5.04 9.30
CA SER A 74 0.01 6.46 9.20
C SER A 74 0.31 7.11 7.84
N GLY A 75 1.07 6.44 6.97
CA GLY A 75 1.60 7.00 5.73
C GLY A 75 2.71 8.05 5.94
N ARG A 76 3.02 8.44 7.18
CA ARG A 76 4.00 9.49 7.48
C ARG A 76 5.44 9.03 7.25
N PRO A 77 6.33 9.92 6.82
CA PRO A 77 7.74 9.62 6.65
C PRO A 77 8.45 9.43 8.00
N THR A 78 9.52 8.63 8.04
CA THR A 78 10.27 8.36 9.28
C THR A 78 11.21 9.49 9.72
N LEU A 79 11.72 10.31 8.78
CA LEU A 79 12.81 11.27 9.04
C LEU A 79 12.59 12.67 8.46
N GLY A 80 11.44 13.30 8.74
CA GLY A 80 11.18 14.69 8.30
C GLY A 80 11.23 14.89 6.77
N GLN A 81 11.20 13.79 6.01
CA GLN A 81 11.19 13.80 4.55
C GLN A 81 9.88 14.44 4.04
N PRO A 82 9.88 15.08 2.87
CA PRO A 82 8.67 15.72 2.37
C PRO A 82 7.63 14.68 1.93
N GLY A 83 6.36 15.02 2.18
CA GLY A 83 5.21 14.24 1.75
C GLY A 83 4.84 13.08 2.68
N GLN A 84 3.63 12.56 2.48
CA GLN A 84 3.12 11.36 3.14
C GLN A 84 2.42 10.49 2.10
N LEU A 85 2.27 9.20 2.39
CA LEU A 85 1.45 8.33 1.56
C LEU A 85 -0.02 8.76 1.66
N ASP A 86 -0.71 8.65 0.53
CA ASP A 86 -2.15 8.85 0.46
C ASP A 86 -2.85 7.49 0.64
N GLY A 87 -3.64 7.38 1.70
CA GLY A 87 -4.22 6.13 2.18
C GLY A 87 -5.56 5.83 1.52
N ILE A 88 -5.76 4.57 1.14
CA ILE A 88 -7.00 4.10 0.51
C ILE A 88 -7.71 3.17 1.49
N PRO A 89 -8.96 3.47 1.89
CA PRO A 89 -9.72 2.58 2.77
C PRO A 89 -9.95 1.21 2.13
N LEU A 90 -9.57 0.16 2.85
CA LEU A 90 -9.83 -1.22 2.46
C LEU A 90 -11.26 -1.62 2.81
N VAL A 91 -11.91 -2.31 1.89
CA VAL A 91 -13.26 -2.86 2.03
C VAL A 91 -13.19 -4.37 1.88
N TYR A 92 -14.03 -5.10 2.62
CA TYR A 92 -14.03 -6.56 2.63
C TYR A 92 -15.41 -7.07 2.22
N GLU A 93 -15.44 -7.92 1.20
CA GLU A 93 -16.64 -8.66 0.80
C GLU A 93 -16.33 -10.16 0.81
N GLY A 94 -16.87 -10.87 1.79
CA GLY A 94 -16.57 -12.28 2.02
C GLY A 94 -15.08 -12.52 2.23
N ASN A 95 -14.46 -13.30 1.35
CA ASN A 95 -13.03 -13.60 1.39
C ASN A 95 -12.18 -12.74 0.43
N THR A 96 -12.73 -11.63 -0.06
CA THR A 96 -12.06 -10.73 -1.01
C THR A 96 -11.83 -9.37 -0.36
N ILE A 97 -10.61 -8.87 -0.50
CA ILE A 97 -10.27 -7.50 -0.16
C ILE A 97 -10.42 -6.62 -1.40
N GLY A 98 -10.92 -5.40 -1.21
CA GLY A 98 -11.17 -4.45 -2.27
C GLY A 98 -11.11 -3.01 -1.79
N ILE A 99 -11.56 -2.09 -2.65
CA ILE A 99 -11.75 -0.67 -2.32
C ILE A 99 -13.10 -0.20 -2.84
N ASN A 100 -13.57 0.95 -2.35
CA ASN A 100 -14.72 1.65 -2.90
C ASN A 100 -14.27 2.78 -3.82
N LEU A 101 -14.85 2.85 -5.03
CA LEU A 101 -14.77 3.99 -5.94
C LEU A 101 -16.14 4.66 -6.08
#